data_AF-A0A5C8U829-F1
#
_entry.id   AF-A0A5C8U829-F1
#
_cell.length_a   1.000
_cell.length_b   1.000
_cell.length_c   1.000
_cell.angle_alpha   90.00
_cell.angle_beta   90.00
_cell.angle_gamma   90.00
#
_symmetry.space_group_name_H-M   'P 1'
#
loop_
_entity.id
_entity.type
_entity.pdbx_description
1 polymer ?
#
loop_
_entity_poly.entity_id
_entity_poly.type
_entity_poly.pdbx_seq_one_letter_code
_entity_poly.pdbx_strand_id
1 'polypeptide(L)'
;MSNVIRPTFGARPKPEDVPPTIASVTELRAVRHLGQAAGYDVAMVRDEDTKQGPVSNVVVGLEAGSDVDVVAILPGTQEGEADAEVVGMAILRTLELLETTGRGPEIA
;
A
#
# COMPACT_ATOMS: atom_id res chain seq x y z
N MET A 1 5.77 -45.22 25.32
CA MET A 1 5.33 -43.81 25.30
C MET A 1 6.51 -42.95 24.86
N SER A 2 6.49 -42.47 23.61
CA SER A 2 7.54 -41.61 23.05
C SER A 2 6.90 -40.28 22.66
N ASN A 3 6.90 -39.32 23.59
CA ASN A 3 6.47 -37.95 23.35
C ASN A 3 7.68 -37.11 22.98
N VAL A 4 8.21 -37.34 21.78
CA VAL A 4 9.31 -36.54 21.25
C VAL A 4 8.74 -35.51 20.29
N ILE A 5 8.62 -34.27 20.76
CA ILE A 5 8.39 -33.11 19.89
C ILE A 5 9.69 -32.88 19.11
N ARG A 6 9.64 -32.93 17.78
CA ARG A 6 10.77 -32.62 16.90
C ARG A 6 10.57 -31.22 16.33
N PRO A 7 11.28 -30.19 16.82
CA PRO A 7 11.19 -28.86 16.26
C PRO A 7 11.84 -28.85 14.87
N THR A 8 11.09 -28.48 13.83
CA THR A 8 11.64 -28.22 12.50
C THR A 8 12.22 -26.82 12.45
N PHE A 9 13.49 -26.67 12.85
CA PHE A 9 14.25 -25.45 12.60
C PHE A 9 14.53 -25.33 11.10
N GLY A 10 14.11 -24.22 10.48
CA GLY A 10 14.43 -23.89 9.10
C GLY A 10 13.44 -24.38 8.04
N ALA A 11 12.36 -25.09 8.39
CA ALA A 11 11.26 -25.34 7.46
C ALA A 11 10.32 -24.13 7.46
N ARG A 12 10.42 -23.28 6.43
CA ARG A 12 9.41 -22.24 6.17
C ARG A 12 8.09 -22.98 5.90
N PRO A 13 7.02 -22.74 6.67
CA PRO A 13 5.70 -23.18 6.26
C PRO A 13 5.47 -22.62 4.86
N LYS A 14 5.17 -23.46 3.88
CA LYS A 14 4.77 -22.99 2.55
C LYS A 14 3.53 -22.13 2.79
N PRO A 15 3.57 -20.81 2.56
CA PRO A 15 2.34 -20.05 2.53
C PRO A 15 1.51 -20.71 1.43
N GLU A 16 0.28 -21.09 1.74
CA GLU A 16 -0.70 -21.27 0.68
C GLU A 16 -0.65 -19.98 -0.15
N ASP A 17 -0.44 -20.13 -1.47
CA ASP A 17 -0.53 -19.05 -2.43
C ASP A 17 -1.96 -18.51 -2.39
N VAL A 18 -2.26 -17.70 -1.37
CA VAL A 18 -3.28 -16.67 -1.46
C VAL A 18 -2.59 -15.59 -2.27
N PRO A 19 -2.86 -15.46 -3.58
CA PRO A 19 -2.41 -14.27 -4.30
C PRO A 19 -2.86 -13.07 -3.46
N PRO A 20 -2.05 -12.01 -3.32
CA PRO A 20 -2.55 -10.78 -2.72
C PRO A 20 -3.86 -10.48 -3.45
N THR A 21 -4.97 -10.47 -2.71
CA THR A 21 -6.26 -10.10 -3.25
C THR A 21 -6.03 -8.73 -3.87
N ILE A 22 -5.98 -8.69 -5.20
CA ILE A 22 -6.18 -7.48 -5.97
C ILE A 22 -7.55 -7.03 -5.48
N ALA A 23 -7.56 -6.08 -4.55
CA ALA A 23 -8.80 -5.58 -3.98
C ALA A 23 -9.55 -4.96 -5.15
N SER A 24 -10.47 -5.73 -5.73
CA SER A 24 -11.40 -5.23 -6.72
C SER A 24 -12.16 -4.12 -6.03
N VAL A 25 -11.86 -2.87 -6.44
CA VAL A 25 -12.39 -1.63 -5.89
C VAL A 25 -13.91 -1.65 -5.96
N THR A 26 -14.53 -2.27 -4.97
CA THR A 26 -15.97 -2.35 -4.82
C THR A 26 -16.25 -1.56 -3.55
N GLU A 27 -16.58 -0.30 -3.75
CA GLU A 27 -17.12 0.63 -2.75
C GLU A 27 -16.14 1.12 -1.66
N LEU A 28 -14.92 1.46 -2.07
CA LEU A 28 -14.00 2.25 -1.25
C LEU A 28 -14.59 3.65 -0.98
N ARG A 29 -15.29 3.80 0.15
CA ARG A 29 -15.90 5.08 0.57
C ARG A 29 -14.83 6.00 1.16
N ALA A 30 -14.76 7.19 0.55
CA ALA A 30 -13.83 8.28 0.84
C ALA A 30 -12.38 8.00 0.39
N VAL A 31 -12.08 8.41 -0.84
CA VAL A 31 -10.73 8.58 -1.36
C VAL A 31 -10.25 9.98 -0.98
N ARG A 32 -9.21 10.07 -0.14
CA ARG A 32 -8.48 11.33 0.08
C ARG A 32 -7.27 11.34 -0.85
N HIS A 33 -7.37 12.08 -1.93
CA HIS A 33 -6.25 12.29 -2.85
C HIS A 33 -5.14 13.11 -2.19
N LEU A 34 -3.92 12.61 -2.21
CA LEU A 34 -2.75 13.28 -1.62
C LEU A 34 -1.97 14.07 -2.68
N GLY A 35 -1.85 13.54 -3.89
CA GLY A 35 -1.16 14.22 -4.99
C GLY A 35 -0.69 13.27 -6.09
N GLN A 36 -0.10 13.85 -7.12
CA GLN A 36 0.35 13.14 -8.32
C GLN A 36 1.79 13.53 -8.63
N ALA A 37 2.62 12.56 -9.03
CA ALA A 37 4.00 12.78 -9.47
C ALA A 37 4.52 11.58 -10.27
N ALA A 38 5.45 11.82 -11.20
CA ALA A 38 6.06 10.77 -12.04
C ALA A 38 5.04 9.88 -12.80
N GLY A 39 3.84 10.40 -13.12
CA GLY A 39 2.77 9.66 -13.81
C GLY A 39 1.94 8.74 -12.91
N TYR A 40 2.10 8.84 -11.58
CA TYR A 40 1.33 8.10 -10.59
C TYR A 40 0.49 9.03 -9.72
N ASP A 41 -0.69 8.55 -9.33
CA ASP A 41 -1.56 9.13 -8.32
C ASP A 41 -1.37 8.42 -6.97
N VAL A 42 -1.32 9.20 -5.89
CA VAL A 42 -1.23 8.72 -4.51
C VAL A 42 -2.46 9.17 -3.74
N ALA A 43 -3.17 8.20 -3.17
CA ALA A 43 -4.37 8.46 -2.40
C ALA A 43 -4.45 7.60 -1.14
N MET A 44 -5.30 8.04 -0.21
CA MET A 44 -5.70 7.27 0.95
C MET A 44 -7.14 6.83 0.80
N VAL A 45 -7.42 5.64 1.29
CA VAL A 45 -8.73 5.01 1.19
C VAL A 45 -9.09 4.34 2.51
N ARG A 46 -10.31 4.57 2.97
CA ARG A 46 -10.85 3.87 4.14
C ARG A 46 -11.60 2.61 3.72
N ASP A 47 -11.25 1.49 4.33
CA ASP A 47 -11.90 0.19 4.12
C ASP A 47 -12.46 -0.30 5.46
N GLU A 48 -13.77 -0.36 5.56
CA GLU A 48 -14.50 -0.73 6.78
C GLU A 48 -14.79 -2.24 6.86
N ASP A 49 -14.64 -2.98 5.76
CA ASP A 49 -15.17 -4.34 5.60
C ASP A 49 -14.11 -5.43 5.76
N THR A 50 -12.92 -5.07 6.27
CA THR A 50 -11.87 -6.08 6.47
C THR A 50 -12.16 -6.98 7.67
N LYS A 51 -11.71 -8.24 7.59
CA LYS A 51 -11.82 -9.21 8.70
C LYS A 51 -11.11 -8.76 9.99
N GLN A 52 -10.21 -7.78 9.89
CA GLN A 52 -9.40 -7.26 10.97
C GLN A 52 -9.99 -5.97 11.58
N GLY A 53 -11.13 -5.50 11.06
CA GLY A 53 -11.75 -4.23 11.41
C GLY A 53 -11.45 -3.13 10.37
N PRO A 54 -11.81 -1.87 10.65
CA PRO A 54 -11.56 -0.78 9.72
C PRO A 54 -10.06 -0.54 9.54
N VAL A 55 -9.64 -0.26 8.31
CA VAL A 55 -8.25 0.07 7.94
C VAL A 55 -8.19 1.33 7.08
N SER A 56 -7.03 1.98 7.12
CA SER A 56 -6.64 3.08 6.25
C SER A 56 -5.58 2.56 5.29
N ASN A 57 -5.94 2.46 4.01
CA ASN A 57 -5.06 2.02 2.94
C ASN A 57 -4.40 3.22 2.26
N VAL A 58 -3.11 3.13 1.99
CA VAL A 58 -2.43 4.02 1.04
C VAL A 58 -2.37 3.28 -0.29
N VAL A 59 -2.83 3.93 -1.35
CA VAL A 59 -2.89 3.35 -2.69
C VAL A 59 -2.11 4.20 -3.69
N VAL A 60 -1.52 3.52 -4.67
CA VAL A 60 -0.82 4.15 -5.79
C VAL A 60 -1.35 3.57 -7.09
N GLY A 61 -1.71 4.43 -8.04
CA GLY A 61 -2.17 4.02 -9.37
C GLY A 61 -1.53 4.85 -10.47
N LEU A 62 -1.65 4.41 -11.71
CA LEU A 62 -1.30 5.26 -12.85
C LEU A 62 -2.29 6.41 -12.96
N GLU A 63 -1.82 7.63 -13.23
CA GLU A 63 -2.67 8.82 -13.34
C GLU A 63 -3.78 8.66 -14.40
N ALA A 64 -3.49 7.96 -15.49
CA ALA A 64 -4.43 7.66 -16.57
C ALA A 64 -5.15 6.30 -16.43
N GLY A 65 -4.89 5.57 -15.35
CA GLY A 65 -5.41 4.22 -15.12
C GLY A 65 -6.55 4.18 -14.10
N SER A 66 -7.38 3.14 -14.16
CA SER A 66 -8.38 2.82 -13.13
C SER A 66 -7.84 1.93 -12.02
N ASP A 67 -6.70 1.31 -12.25
CA ASP A 67 -6.13 0.29 -11.37
C ASP A 67 -5.19 0.96 -10.36
N VAL A 68 -5.35 0.57 -9.11
CA VAL A 68 -4.55 1.05 -7.98
C VAL A 68 -4.03 -0.15 -7.18
N ASP A 69 -2.81 -0.02 -6.69
CA ASP A 69 -2.19 -1.00 -5.80
C ASP A 69 -2.14 -0.47 -4.38
N VAL A 70 -2.47 -1.33 -3.41
CA VAL A 70 -2.33 -1.01 -1.99
C VAL A 70 -0.86 -1.15 -1.59
N VAL A 71 -0.25 -0.05 -1.17
CA VAL A 71 1.18 0.01 -0.81
C VAL A 71 1.41 0.08 0.70
N ALA A 72 0.37 0.43 1.48
CA ALA A 72 0.38 0.33 2.94
C ALA A 72 -1.04 0.10 3.48
N ILE A 73 -1.15 -0.65 4.58
CA ILE A 73 -2.41 -0.95 5.29
C ILE A 73 -2.21 -0.64 6.77
N LEU A 74 -2.92 0.35 7.27
CA LEU A 74 -2.79 0.85 8.64
C LEU A 74 -4.12 0.72 9.39
N PRO A 75 -4.11 0.66 10.73
CA PRO A 75 -5.35 0.59 11.51
C PRO A 75 -6.28 1.78 11.24
N GLY A 76 -7.59 1.55 11.18
CA GLY A 76 -8.61 2.60 10.97
C GLY A 76 -8.87 3.49 12.20
N THR A 77 -7.86 3.67 13.06
CA THR A 77 -7.87 4.61 14.19
C THR A 77 -7.38 5.99 13.75
N GLN A 78 -7.54 7.01 14.58
CA GLN A 78 -7.07 8.36 14.27
C GLN A 78 -5.53 8.41 14.12
N GLU A 79 -4.81 7.66 14.96
CA GLU A 79 -3.36 7.55 14.87
C GLU A 79 -2.94 6.82 13.60
N GLY A 80 -3.61 5.72 13.23
CA GLY A 80 -3.32 5.00 12.00
C GLY A 80 -3.65 5.82 10.74
N GLU A 81 -4.65 6.69 10.79
CA GLU A 81 -4.92 7.65 9.72
C GLU A 81 -3.81 8.71 9.59
N ALA A 82 -3.31 9.25 10.70
CA ALA A 82 -2.18 10.18 10.68
C ALA A 82 -0.90 9.51 10.15
N ASP A 83 -0.63 8.28 10.56
CA ASP A 83 0.49 7.49 10.04
C ASP A 83 0.33 7.23 8.54
N ALA A 84 -0.90 7.00 8.06
CA ALA A 84 -1.19 6.74 6.64
C ALA A 84 -0.96 7.99 5.80
N GLU A 85 -1.30 9.16 6.33
CA GLU A 85 -0.98 10.44 5.69
C GLU A 85 0.54 10.64 5.59
N VAL A 86 1.29 10.38 6.66
CA VAL A 86 2.76 10.49 6.64
C VAL A 86 3.37 9.54 5.61
N VAL A 87 2.90 8.29 5.55
CA VAL A 87 3.37 7.31 4.56
C VAL A 87 3.04 7.76 3.14
N GLY A 88 1.80 8.19 2.89
CA GLY A 88 1.38 8.66 1.57
C GLY A 88 2.17 9.90 1.10
N MET A 89 2.43 10.85 2.00
CA MET A 89 3.27 12.02 1.70
C MET A 89 4.73 11.65 1.43
N ALA A 90 5.29 10.66 2.15
CA ALA A 90 6.64 10.17 1.89
C ALA A 90 6.76 9.50 0.51
N ILE A 91 5.74 8.75 0.09
CA ILE A 91 5.67 8.14 -1.24
C ILE A 91 5.55 9.20 -2.31
N LEU A 92 4.63 10.16 -2.17
CA LEU A 92 4.49 11.29 -3.08
C LEU A 92 5.82 12.04 -3.24
N ARG A 93 6.49 12.35 -2.13
CA ARG A 93 7.80 13.02 -2.16
C ARG A 93 8.86 12.19 -2.87
N THR A 94 8.82 10.87 -2.74
CA THR A 94 9.73 9.97 -3.45
C THR A 94 9.48 10.00 -4.95
N LEU A 95 8.21 10.00 -5.38
CA LEU A 95 7.83 10.10 -6.79
C LEU A 95 8.28 11.44 -7.40
N GLU A 96 8.11 12.55 -6.69
CA GLU A 96 8.62 13.86 -7.11
C GLU A 96 10.15 13.85 -7.32
N LEU A 97 10.90 13.20 -6.43
CA LEU A 97 12.34 13.03 -6.58
C LEU A 97 12.70 12.19 -7.82
N LEU A 98 11.93 11.13 -8.11
CA LEU A 98 12.13 10.33 -9.31
C LEU A 98 11.81 11.11 -10.59
N GLU A 99 10.77 11.94 -10.57
CA GLU A 99 10.42 12.79 -11.72
C GLU A 99 11.53 13.80 -12.03
N THR A 100 12.09 14.42 -10.99
CA THR A 100 13.22 15.36 -11.16
C THR A 100 14.50 14.66 -11.58
N THR A 101 14.74 13.42 -11.14
CA THR A 101 15.94 12.64 -11.51
C THR A 101 15.85 12.05 -12.92
N GLY A 102 14.64 11.69 -13.38
CA GLY A 102 14.40 11.23 -14.76
C GLY A 102 14.56 12.34 -15.80
N ARG A 103 14.41 13.60 -15.39
CA ARG A 103 14.81 14.79 -16.16
C ARG A 103 16.33 15.00 -16.00
N GLY A 104 17.13 14.22 -16.71
CA GLY A 104 18.57 14.48 -16.83
C GLY A 104 18.84 15.91 -17.32
N PRO A 105 20.03 16.49 -17.06
CA PRO A 105 20.32 17.86 -17.49
C PRO A 105 20.12 17.98 -19.00
N GLU A 106 19.24 18.90 -19.41
CA GLU A 106 19.18 19.32 -20.81
C GLU A 106 20.54 19.95 -21.13
N ILE A 107 21.37 19.19 -21.83
CA ILE A 107 22.62 19.71 -22.39
C ILE A 107 22.21 20.62 -23.54
N ALA A 108 22.14 21.92 -23.24
CA ALA A 108 21.93 22.99 -24.21
C ALA A 108 23.11 23.14 -25.17
#